data_AF-A0A1F7XVG3-F1
#
_entry.id   AF-A0A1F7XVG3-F1
#
_cell.length_a   1.000
_cell.length_b   1.000
_cell.length_c   1.000
_cell.angle_alpha   90.00
_cell.angle_beta   90.00
_cell.angle_gamma   90.00
#
_symmetry.space_group_name_H-M   'P 1'
#
loop_
_entity.id
_entity.type
_entity.pdbx_description
1 polymer ?
#
loop_
_entity_poly.entity_id
_entity_poly.type
_entity_poly.pdbx_seq_one_letter_code
_entity_poly.pdbx_strand_id
1 'polypeptide(L)'
;MADFNAFVIIFLIIFIIWLPQAIYQILVWSYWWQVKEYRLDRFWIFLKTADGRQKLGLNIIILKFIVLVFSFIYIPISLLLFFYQDLILIKDLFQKRARKPVITKRINKIYITGFFGIVLTIFAFYFLGFRRALLLGEFALILTPYVGILWTIPIVKRVKKEEIQKAKAVLSKIKPTVIGITGSYGKTTTKEFVAHLLSQKFITAKTEGSENTEFGIARKTQKNVFNGTKFFVVEMGAYKKGEIRKLADIVNPSIGIITGIEEQHLSLFGSLQDIKDAKYELIESLPKEGIALFNLTNEYCRGLYQKARQANNSWKILGYYAGQKRINFNEKPDIVLTPEKISSAGCEFELEYENENKRFYAPIKGLHLLQNLAAAILVARQFGLSWKMIKRGIETLVMPEGTMNVYRIKNNVLVIDDSRNSNPSAF
;
A
#
# COMPACT_ATOMS: atom_id res chain seq x y z
N MET A 1 2.56 59.62 6.45
CA MET A 1 2.70 59.02 5.09
C MET A 1 4.04 58.30 4.91
N ALA A 2 5.18 58.85 5.36
CA ALA A 2 6.49 58.20 5.22
C ALA A 2 6.59 56.81 5.90
N ASP A 3 6.09 56.68 7.13
CA ASP A 3 6.13 55.40 7.87
C ASP A 3 5.24 54.31 7.28
N PHE A 4 4.13 54.70 6.65
CA PHE A 4 3.21 53.78 5.97
C PHE A 4 3.86 53.19 4.72
N ASN A 5 4.53 54.02 3.92
CA ASN A 5 5.24 53.58 2.72
C ASN A 5 6.42 52.66 3.06
N ALA A 6 7.18 52.98 4.11
CA ALA A 6 8.27 52.12 4.60
C ALA A 6 7.75 50.76 5.09
N PHE A 7 6.64 50.72 5.84
CA PHE A 7 6.00 49.50 6.29
C PHE A 7 5.55 48.62 5.10
N VAL A 8 4.91 49.21 4.10
CA VAL A 8 4.45 48.50 2.90
C VAL A 8 5.62 47.90 2.11
N ILE A 9 6.71 48.64 1.94
CA ILE A 9 7.91 48.14 1.24
C ILE A 9 8.53 46.95 1.99
N ILE A 10 8.69 47.05 3.31
CA ILE A 10 9.22 45.97 4.15
C ILE A 10 8.30 44.74 4.06
N PHE A 11 6.99 44.93 4.17
CA PHE A 11 6.01 43.85 4.01
C PHE A 11 6.17 43.14 2.66
N LEU A 12 6.24 43.89 1.56
CA LEU A 12 6.37 43.32 0.22
C LEU A 12 7.66 42.51 0.06
N ILE A 13 8.80 43.01 0.55
CA ILE A 13 10.08 42.30 0.48
C ILE A 13 10.01 40.99 1.27
N ILE A 14 9.55 41.03 2.52
CA ILE A 14 9.42 39.85 3.38
C ILE A 14 8.49 38.83 2.71
N PHE A 15 7.34 39.30 2.21
CA PHE A 15 6.32 38.45 1.65
C PHE A 15 6.72 37.82 0.31
N ILE A 16 7.44 38.54 -0.55
CA ILE A 16 7.98 38.01 -1.81
C ILE A 16 8.93 36.82 -1.58
N ILE A 17 9.70 36.84 -0.49
CA ILE A 17 10.63 35.76 -0.16
C ILE A 17 9.91 34.62 0.56
N TRP A 18 9.03 34.95 1.51
CA TRP A 18 8.33 33.96 2.34
C TRP A 18 7.22 33.20 1.59
N LEU A 19 6.44 33.87 0.73
CA LEU A 19 5.28 33.26 0.06
C LEU A 19 5.65 32.03 -0.80
N PRO A 20 6.70 32.06 -1.64
CA PRO A 20 7.13 30.87 -2.38
C PRO A 20 7.47 29.69 -1.46
N GLN A 21 8.09 29.97 -0.32
CA GLN A 21 8.42 28.96 0.69
C GLN A 21 7.16 28.41 1.36
N ALA A 22 6.22 29.26 1.73
CA ALA A 22 4.93 28.88 2.30
C ALA A 22 4.15 27.93 1.37
N ILE A 23 4.06 28.29 0.08
CA ILE A 23 3.42 27.47 -0.95
C ILE A 23 4.16 26.13 -1.08
N TYR A 24 5.49 26.16 -1.21
CA TYR A 24 6.31 24.95 -1.33
C TYR A 24 6.11 24.01 -0.14
N GLN A 25 6.10 24.53 1.08
CA GLN A 25 5.90 23.73 2.28
C GLN A 25 4.52 23.07 2.29
N ILE A 26 3.44 23.81 1.99
CA ILE A 26 2.09 23.24 1.88
C ILE A 26 2.04 22.12 0.83
N LEU A 27 2.70 22.31 -0.32
CA LEU A 27 2.78 21.30 -1.39
C LEU A 27 3.47 20.02 -0.90
N VAL A 28 4.66 20.14 -0.30
CA VAL A 28 5.47 19.01 0.18
C VAL A 28 4.77 18.27 1.33
N TRP A 29 4.23 19.00 2.29
CA TRP A 29 3.51 18.40 3.41
C TRP A 29 2.25 17.67 2.92
N SER A 30 1.47 18.28 2.02
CA SER A 30 0.29 17.65 1.44
C SER A 30 0.65 16.41 0.61
N TYR A 31 1.76 16.44 -0.12
CA TYR A 31 2.32 15.28 -0.83
C TYR A 31 2.59 14.12 0.13
N TRP A 32 3.35 14.36 1.21
CA TRP A 32 3.70 13.29 2.15
C TRP A 32 2.50 12.79 2.93
N TRP A 33 1.55 13.66 3.29
CA TRP A 33 0.27 13.24 3.85
C TRP A 33 -0.49 12.32 2.90
N GLN A 34 -0.52 12.62 1.60
CA GLN A 34 -1.15 11.76 0.59
C GLN A 34 -0.43 10.42 0.46
N VAL A 35 0.90 10.41 0.38
CA VAL A 35 1.72 9.18 0.30
C VAL A 35 1.52 8.31 1.54
N LYS A 36 1.27 8.90 2.71
CA LYS A 36 0.94 8.17 3.95
C LYS A 36 -0.56 7.95 4.14
N GLU A 37 -1.33 8.03 3.06
CA GLU A 37 -2.77 7.73 3.01
C GLU A 37 -3.61 8.56 4.00
N TYR A 38 -3.12 9.73 4.38
CA TYR A 38 -3.72 10.62 5.39
C TYR A 38 -3.92 9.94 6.75
N ARG A 39 -3.11 8.93 7.07
CA ARG A 39 -3.14 8.24 8.37
C ARG A 39 -2.09 8.81 9.31
N LEU A 40 -2.53 9.22 10.50
CA LEU A 40 -1.66 9.84 11.49
C LEU A 40 -0.59 8.89 12.03
N ASP A 41 -0.92 7.61 12.23
CA ASP A 41 0.03 6.58 12.67
C ASP A 41 1.20 6.40 11.67
N ARG A 42 0.90 6.27 10.38
CA ARG A 42 1.92 6.13 9.33
C ARG A 42 2.74 7.40 9.15
N PHE A 43 2.11 8.57 9.24
CA PHE A 43 2.79 9.85 9.15
C PHE A 43 3.72 10.08 10.35
N TRP A 44 3.29 9.71 11.57
CA TRP A 44 4.09 9.81 12.78
C TRP A 44 5.35 8.95 12.73
N ILE A 45 5.23 7.70 12.26
CA ILE A 45 6.40 6.83 12.05
C ILE A 45 7.35 7.44 11.03
N PHE A 46 6.82 7.99 9.93
CA PHE A 46 7.63 8.66 8.93
C PHE A 46 8.41 9.85 9.51
N LEU A 47 7.78 10.70 10.34
CA LEU A 47 8.44 11.81 11.03
C LEU A 47 9.59 11.36 11.95
N LYS A 48 9.54 10.14 12.50
CA LYS A 48 10.61 9.59 13.34
C LYS A 48 11.83 9.11 12.55
N THR A 49 11.67 8.80 11.26
CA THR A 49 12.77 8.33 10.41
C THR A 49 13.68 9.48 9.95
N ALA A 50 14.98 9.21 9.77
CA ALA A 50 15.92 10.20 9.23
C ALA A 50 15.50 10.68 7.83
N ASP A 51 15.11 9.75 6.97
CA ASP A 51 14.58 10.01 5.62
C ASP A 51 13.35 10.93 5.65
N GLY A 52 12.39 10.66 6.54
CA GLY A 52 11.19 11.50 6.65
C GLY A 52 11.47 12.90 7.17
N ARG A 53 12.35 13.04 8.17
CA ARG A 53 12.81 14.36 8.67
C ARG A 53 13.49 15.17 7.57
N GLN A 54 14.34 14.53 6.77
CA GLN A 54 15.02 15.16 5.64
C GLN A 54 14.02 15.60 4.57
N LYS A 55 13.11 14.70 4.15
CA LYS A 55 12.11 14.96 3.10
C LYS A 55 11.08 16.04 3.42
N LEU A 56 10.84 16.28 4.71
CA LEU A 56 9.97 17.36 5.19
C LEU A 56 10.74 18.63 5.57
N GLY A 57 12.08 18.61 5.53
CA GLY A 57 12.91 19.73 5.93
C GLY A 57 12.82 20.06 7.43
N LEU A 58 12.46 19.09 8.28
CA LEU A 58 12.12 19.34 9.69
C LEU A 58 13.24 20.04 10.46
N ASN A 59 14.50 19.69 10.23
CA ASN A 59 15.64 20.33 10.90
C ASN A 59 15.74 21.82 10.54
N ILE A 60 15.47 22.17 9.27
CA ILE A 60 15.49 23.56 8.80
C ILE A 60 14.31 24.32 9.39
N ILE A 61 13.12 23.70 9.42
CA ILE A 61 11.92 24.30 10.02
C ILE A 61 12.13 24.56 11.52
N ILE A 62 12.69 23.61 12.28
CA ILE A 62 13.02 23.81 13.70
C ILE A 62 14.00 24.97 13.87
N LEU A 63 15.04 25.03 13.03
CA LEU A 63 16.01 26.12 13.07
C LEU A 63 15.37 27.47 12.71
N LYS A 64 14.42 27.51 11.76
CA LYS A 64 13.62 28.71 11.46
C LYS A 64 12.85 29.19 12.69
N PHE A 65 12.20 28.30 13.43
CA PHE A 65 11.51 28.68 14.67
C PHE A 65 12.48 29.26 15.71
N ILE A 66 13.65 28.64 15.91
CA ILE A 66 14.67 29.14 16.83
C ILE A 66 15.13 30.55 16.41
N VAL A 67 15.42 30.74 15.12
CA VAL A 67 15.85 32.02 14.57
C VAL A 67 14.76 33.10 14.71
N LEU A 68 13.49 32.76 14.47
CA LEU A 68 12.37 33.67 14.66
C LEU A 68 12.17 34.06 16.14
N VAL A 69 12.31 33.11 17.07
CA VAL A 69 12.26 33.41 18.51
C VAL A 69 13.44 34.29 18.93
N PHE A 70 14.65 34.02 18.41
CA PHE A 70 15.83 34.84 18.68
C PHE A 70 15.75 36.24 18.06
N SER A 71 14.95 36.41 17.00
CA SER A 71 14.71 37.72 16.37
C SER A 71 14.05 38.76 17.30
N PHE A 72 13.46 38.31 18.41
CA PHE A 72 12.95 39.20 19.45
C PHE A 72 14.08 39.84 20.29
N ILE A 73 15.30 39.28 20.24
CA ILE A 73 16.49 39.75 20.98
C ILE A 73 17.50 40.42 20.03
N TYR A 74 17.84 39.79 18.90
CA TYR A 74 18.84 40.31 17.94
C TYR A 74 18.30 40.34 16.49
N ILE A 75 18.20 41.53 15.89
CA ILE A 75 17.31 41.78 14.74
C ILE A 75 17.95 41.50 13.36
N PRO A 76 19.10 42.10 12.98
CA PRO A 76 19.50 42.09 11.56
C PRO A 76 19.95 40.70 11.08
N ILE A 77 20.71 40.01 11.92
CA ILE A 77 21.28 38.69 11.59
C ILE A 77 20.18 37.61 11.56
N SER A 78 19.20 37.67 12.46
CA SER A 78 18.15 36.66 12.55
C SER A 78 17.23 36.66 11.32
N LEU A 79 16.85 37.82 10.80
CA LEU A 79 16.01 37.89 9.59
C LEU A 79 16.76 37.42 8.34
N LEU A 80 18.04 37.77 8.20
CA LEU A 80 18.87 37.27 7.11
C LEU A 80 19.01 35.74 7.16
N LEU A 81 19.24 35.18 8.34
CA LEU A 81 19.28 33.73 8.53
C LEU A 81 17.94 33.05 8.23
N PHE A 82 16.82 33.68 8.62
CA PHE A 82 15.48 33.18 8.32
C PHE A 82 15.22 33.10 6.81
N PHE A 83 15.51 34.17 6.07
CA PHE A 83 15.34 34.17 4.62
C PHE A 83 16.33 33.25 3.90
N TYR A 84 17.55 33.12 4.40
CA TYR A 84 18.49 32.13 3.88
C TYR A 84 17.95 30.70 4.02
N GLN A 85 17.26 30.39 5.12
CA GLN A 85 16.60 29.10 5.30
C GLN A 85 15.40 28.91 4.36
N ASP A 86 14.64 29.98 4.06
CA ASP A 86 13.58 29.94 3.05
C ASP A 86 14.14 29.55 1.68
N LEU A 87 15.26 30.17 1.28
CA LEU A 87 15.95 29.87 0.03
C LEU A 87 16.42 28.41 -0.06
N ILE A 88 16.91 27.84 1.05
CA ILE A 88 17.29 26.42 1.11
C ILE A 88 16.09 25.52 0.87
N LEU A 89 14.94 25.80 1.50
CA LEU A 89 13.73 24.98 1.36
C LEU A 89 13.19 25.01 -0.06
N ILE A 90 13.18 26.17 -0.73
CA ILE A 90 12.66 26.30 -2.10
C ILE A 90 13.65 25.91 -3.19
N LYS A 91 14.90 25.55 -2.86
CA LYS A 91 15.90 25.11 -3.84
C LYS A 91 15.38 24.00 -4.75
N ASP A 92 14.64 23.05 -4.19
CA ASP A 92 14.06 21.93 -4.94
C ASP A 92 12.91 22.35 -5.88
N LEU A 93 12.24 23.47 -5.58
CA LEU A 93 11.24 24.06 -6.47
C LEU A 93 11.92 24.59 -7.74
N PHE A 94 13.01 25.33 -7.59
CA PHE A 94 13.80 25.86 -8.72
C PHE A 94 14.46 24.76 -9.54
N GLN A 95 14.87 23.66 -8.91
CA GLN A 95 15.45 22.50 -9.60
C GLN A 95 14.40 21.57 -10.24
N LYS A 96 13.10 21.91 -10.20
CA LYS A 96 11.99 21.07 -10.66
C LYS A 96 11.97 19.66 -10.03
N ARG A 97 12.53 19.51 -8.84
CA ARG A 97 12.57 18.26 -8.05
C ARG A 97 11.46 18.20 -6.99
N ALA A 98 10.66 19.26 -6.89
CA ALA A 98 9.54 19.36 -5.96
C ALA A 98 8.54 18.21 -6.18
N ARG A 99 8.32 17.43 -5.12
CA ARG A 99 7.28 16.39 -5.10
C ARG A 99 5.91 17.06 -4.97
N LYS A 100 4.99 16.72 -5.88
CA LYS A 100 3.64 17.29 -5.92
C LYS A 100 2.60 16.18 -5.72
N PRO A 101 1.58 16.39 -4.89
CA PRO A 101 0.52 15.41 -4.74
C PRO A 101 -0.27 15.28 -6.05
N VAL A 102 -0.86 14.11 -6.26
CA VAL A 102 -1.86 13.91 -7.29
C VAL A 102 -3.08 14.77 -6.93
N ILE A 103 -3.51 15.62 -7.87
CA ILE A 103 -4.64 16.51 -7.67
C ILE A 103 -5.92 15.69 -7.53
N THR A 104 -6.53 15.78 -6.35
CA THR A 104 -7.78 15.10 -6.01
C THR A 104 -8.72 16.07 -5.32
N LYS A 105 -10.03 15.75 -5.28
CA LYS A 105 -11.02 16.55 -4.53
C LYS A 105 -10.64 16.74 -3.06
N ARG A 106 -9.94 15.77 -2.44
CA ARG A 106 -9.46 15.87 -1.05
C ARG A 106 -8.27 16.82 -0.94
N ILE A 107 -7.29 16.72 -1.83
CA ILE A 107 -6.14 17.63 -1.86
C ILE A 107 -6.57 19.07 -2.09
N ASN A 108 -7.52 19.34 -2.99
CA ASN A 108 -8.02 20.70 -3.21
C ASN A 108 -8.60 21.30 -1.92
N LYS A 109 -9.30 20.52 -1.09
CA LYS A 109 -9.82 20.97 0.21
C LYS A 109 -8.70 21.24 1.22
N ILE A 110 -7.64 20.44 1.22
CA ILE A 110 -6.45 20.64 2.06
C ILE A 110 -5.70 21.92 1.63
N TYR A 111 -5.63 22.19 0.33
CA TYR A 111 -5.04 23.43 -0.18
C TYR A 111 -5.87 24.67 0.18
N ILE A 112 -7.20 24.57 0.24
CA ILE A 112 -8.04 25.67 0.71
C ILE A 112 -7.68 26.03 2.17
N THR A 113 -7.54 25.04 3.06
CA THR A 113 -7.15 25.34 4.46
C THR A 113 -5.71 25.86 4.54
N GLY A 114 -4.79 25.34 3.73
CA GLY A 114 -3.43 25.86 3.60
C GLY A 114 -3.39 27.33 3.15
N PHE A 115 -4.20 27.68 2.15
CA PHE A 115 -4.34 29.05 1.66
C PHE A 115 -4.89 29.99 2.74
N PHE A 116 -5.88 29.56 3.52
CA PHE A 116 -6.35 30.31 4.68
C PHE A 116 -5.25 30.56 5.71
N GLY A 117 -4.31 29.61 5.91
CA GLY A 117 -3.14 29.82 6.75
C GLY A 117 -2.23 30.95 6.25
N ILE A 118 -1.99 31.00 4.94
CA ILE A 118 -1.23 32.10 4.31
C ILE A 118 -1.96 33.43 4.49
N VAL A 119 -3.27 33.47 4.19
CA VAL A 119 -4.09 34.68 4.34
C VAL A 119 -4.11 35.17 5.80
N LEU A 120 -4.27 34.26 6.76
CA LEU A 120 -4.21 34.58 8.18
C LEU A 120 -2.87 35.20 8.57
N THR A 121 -1.77 34.70 7.99
CA THR A 121 -0.43 35.27 8.20
C THR A 121 -0.40 36.71 7.69
N ILE A 122 -0.87 36.96 6.47
CA ILE A 122 -0.93 38.31 5.86
C ILE A 122 -1.74 39.27 6.74
N PHE A 123 -2.91 38.84 7.23
CA PHE A 123 -3.69 39.66 8.16
C PHE A 123 -2.93 39.92 9.47
N ALA A 124 -2.25 38.92 10.02
CA ALA A 124 -1.45 39.07 11.22
C ALA A 124 -0.29 40.06 11.06
N PHE A 125 0.26 40.24 9.86
CA PHE A 125 1.28 41.28 9.60
C PHE A 125 0.75 42.68 9.93
N TYR A 126 -0.52 42.95 9.60
CA TYR A 126 -1.14 44.25 9.84
C TYR A 126 -1.36 44.52 11.34
N PHE A 127 -1.76 43.52 12.12
CA PHE A 127 -2.15 43.70 13.52
C PHE A 127 -1.05 43.40 14.55
N LEU A 128 -0.17 42.44 14.26
CA LEU A 128 0.79 41.91 15.23
C LEU A 128 2.25 42.30 14.92
N GLY A 129 2.47 42.93 13.76
CA GLY A 129 3.81 43.20 13.22
C GLY A 129 4.47 41.94 12.65
N PHE A 130 5.49 42.16 11.81
CA PHE A 130 6.04 41.11 10.96
C PHE A 130 6.60 39.89 11.71
N ARG A 131 7.25 40.06 12.88
CA ARG A 131 7.88 38.93 13.61
C ARG A 131 6.84 37.97 14.16
N ARG A 132 5.80 38.51 14.82
CA ARG A 132 4.70 37.72 15.36
C ARG A 132 3.88 37.09 14.24
N ALA A 133 3.69 37.82 13.14
CA ALA A 133 3.01 37.31 11.96
C ALA A 133 3.77 36.15 11.30
N LEU A 134 5.09 36.27 11.10
CA LEU A 134 5.93 35.18 10.57
C LEU A 134 5.92 33.96 11.49
N LEU A 135 6.05 34.16 12.81
CA LEU A 135 5.98 33.05 13.78
C LEU A 135 4.62 32.33 13.70
N LEU A 136 3.52 33.08 13.67
CA LEU A 136 2.18 32.53 13.48
C LEU A 136 2.06 31.80 12.13
N GLY A 137 2.66 32.36 11.08
CA GLY A 137 2.70 31.77 9.75
C GLY A 137 3.37 30.41 9.72
N GLU A 138 4.57 30.28 10.29
CA GLU A 138 5.27 29.00 10.34
C GLU A 138 4.46 27.93 11.08
N PHE A 139 3.78 28.29 12.18
CA PHE A 139 2.84 27.39 12.84
C PHE A 139 1.65 27.04 11.94
N ALA A 140 1.08 28.03 11.24
CA ALA A 140 -0.05 27.83 10.34
C ALA A 140 0.31 26.92 9.16
N LEU A 141 1.51 27.01 8.58
CA LEU A 141 1.95 26.17 7.45
C LEU A 141 2.03 24.68 7.80
N ILE A 142 2.31 24.35 9.07
CA ILE A 142 2.32 22.99 9.59
C ILE A 142 0.91 22.53 9.95
N LEU A 143 0.16 23.39 10.66
CA LEU A 143 -1.13 23.04 11.24
C LEU A 143 -2.24 22.97 10.20
N THR A 144 -2.28 23.89 9.24
CA THR A 144 -3.42 24.02 8.32
C THR A 144 -3.59 22.88 7.32
N PRO A 145 -2.54 22.20 6.80
CA PRO A 145 -2.72 20.95 6.05
C PRO A 145 -3.34 19.85 6.93
N TYR A 146 -2.93 19.75 8.20
CA TYR A 146 -3.49 18.78 9.14
C TYR A 146 -4.96 19.08 9.48
N VAL A 147 -5.30 20.35 9.72
CA VAL A 147 -6.71 20.79 9.88
C VAL A 147 -7.53 20.46 8.63
N GLY A 148 -6.98 20.67 7.43
CA GLY A 148 -7.63 20.26 6.17
C GLY A 148 -7.91 18.77 6.11
N ILE A 149 -6.99 17.94 6.62
CA ILE A 149 -7.21 16.49 6.73
C ILE A 149 -8.38 16.20 7.67
N LEU A 150 -8.38 16.77 8.88
CA LEU A 150 -9.44 16.59 9.87
C LEU A 150 -10.82 17.01 9.32
N TRP A 151 -10.87 18.17 8.68
CA TRP A 151 -12.06 18.70 8.01
C TRP A 151 -12.63 17.74 6.95
N THR A 152 -11.76 17.04 6.22
CA THR A 152 -12.19 16.09 5.19
C THR A 152 -12.64 14.72 5.72
N ILE A 153 -12.34 14.37 6.98
CA ILE A 153 -12.69 13.06 7.56
C ILE A 153 -14.18 12.71 7.43
N PRO A 154 -15.16 13.54 7.86
CA PRO A 154 -16.57 13.17 7.80
C PRO A 154 -17.04 12.91 6.36
N ILE A 155 -16.56 13.72 5.41
CA ILE A 155 -16.90 13.59 3.99
C ILE A 155 -16.34 12.28 3.44
N VAL A 156 -15.07 11.99 3.71
CA VAL A 156 -14.42 10.75 3.26
C VAL A 156 -15.12 9.53 3.88
N LYS A 157 -15.48 9.58 5.17
CA LYS A 157 -16.23 8.50 5.84
C LYS A 157 -17.58 8.26 5.18
N ARG A 158 -18.33 9.32 4.86
CA ARG A 158 -19.62 9.22 4.19
C ARG A 158 -19.49 8.60 2.80
N VAL A 159 -18.62 9.15 1.95
CA VAL A 159 -18.40 8.65 0.59
C VAL A 159 -17.92 7.19 0.63
N LYS A 160 -17.01 6.85 1.54
CA LYS A 160 -16.56 5.46 1.71
C LYS A 160 -17.71 4.53 2.07
N LYS A 161 -18.59 4.93 3.00
CA LYS A 161 -19.76 4.14 3.39
C LYS A 161 -20.71 3.90 2.21
N GLU A 162 -20.98 4.94 1.42
CA GLU A 162 -21.82 4.85 0.22
C GLU A 162 -21.20 3.89 -0.83
N GLU A 163 -19.90 3.99 -1.09
CA GLU A 163 -19.19 3.10 -2.03
C GLU A 163 -19.22 1.64 -1.55
N ILE A 164 -19.01 1.40 -0.25
CA ILE A 164 -19.10 0.06 0.35
C ILE A 164 -20.52 -0.51 0.21
N GLN A 165 -21.55 0.30 0.46
CA GLN A 165 -22.94 -0.15 0.30
C GLN A 165 -23.25 -0.55 -1.14
N LYS A 166 -22.78 0.22 -2.13
CA LYS A 166 -22.91 -0.12 -3.55
C LYS A 166 -22.17 -1.42 -3.89
N ALA A 167 -20.95 -1.59 -3.38
CA ALA A 167 -20.19 -2.83 -3.58
C ALA A 167 -20.92 -4.05 -3.00
N LYS A 168 -21.45 -3.94 -1.77
CA LYS A 168 -22.25 -4.98 -1.14
C LYS A 168 -23.50 -5.31 -1.95
N ALA A 169 -24.18 -4.29 -2.48
CA ALA A 169 -25.35 -4.50 -3.35
C ALA A 169 -24.98 -5.29 -4.62
N VAL A 170 -23.87 -4.93 -5.28
CA VAL A 170 -23.36 -5.68 -6.46
C VAL A 170 -23.07 -7.14 -6.10
N LEU A 171 -22.34 -7.39 -5.01
CA LEU A 171 -22.01 -8.76 -4.59
C LEU A 171 -23.25 -9.57 -4.17
N SER A 172 -24.23 -8.94 -3.52
CA SER A 172 -25.47 -9.62 -3.15
C SER A 172 -26.33 -10.01 -4.36
N LYS A 173 -26.26 -9.23 -5.44
CA LYS A 173 -26.99 -9.46 -6.69
C LYS A 173 -26.31 -10.52 -7.55
N ILE A 174 -24.99 -10.42 -7.74
CA ILE A 174 -24.22 -11.31 -8.63
C ILE A 174 -23.82 -12.62 -7.94
N LYS A 175 -23.58 -12.58 -6.63
CA LYS A 175 -23.16 -13.71 -5.79
C LYS A 175 -21.96 -14.50 -6.36
N PRO A 176 -20.84 -13.83 -6.74
CA PRO A 176 -19.64 -14.54 -7.16
C PRO A 176 -19.01 -15.27 -5.96
N THR A 177 -18.26 -16.34 -6.22
CA THR A 177 -17.37 -16.92 -5.23
C THR A 177 -16.18 -15.99 -5.01
N VAL A 178 -16.11 -15.38 -3.85
CA VAL A 178 -15.05 -14.41 -3.52
C VAL A 178 -13.84 -15.12 -2.91
N ILE A 179 -12.66 -14.83 -3.44
CA ILE A 179 -11.37 -15.35 -2.98
C ILE A 179 -10.57 -14.20 -2.38
N GLY A 180 -10.45 -14.18 -1.04
CA GLY A 180 -9.59 -13.24 -0.34
C GLY A 180 -8.15 -13.74 -0.25
N ILE A 181 -7.18 -12.85 -0.48
CA ILE A 181 -5.76 -13.19 -0.43
C ILE A 181 -5.04 -12.18 0.46
N THR A 182 -4.32 -12.67 1.48
CA THR A 182 -3.55 -11.85 2.41
C THR A 182 -2.17 -12.45 2.69
N GLY A 183 -1.29 -11.64 3.27
CA GLY A 183 0.08 -12.01 3.62
C GLY A 183 1.01 -10.80 3.70
N SER A 184 2.25 -11.00 4.15
CA SER A 184 3.31 -10.00 4.11
C SER A 184 3.78 -9.79 2.67
N TYR A 185 4.05 -10.87 1.92
CA TYR A 185 4.48 -10.87 0.51
C TYR A 185 3.61 -11.78 -0.37
N GLY A 186 3.84 -11.81 -1.68
CA GLY A 186 3.19 -12.76 -2.62
C GLY A 186 1.71 -12.51 -2.94
N LYS A 187 1.04 -11.57 -2.26
CA LYS A 187 -0.40 -11.27 -2.42
C LYS A 187 -0.78 -10.96 -3.87
N THR A 188 -0.13 -9.96 -4.47
CA THR A 188 -0.49 -9.50 -5.82
C THR A 188 -0.22 -10.58 -6.86
N THR A 189 0.95 -11.23 -6.81
CA THR A 189 1.27 -12.33 -7.73
C THR A 189 0.30 -13.49 -7.60
N THR A 190 -0.04 -13.90 -6.37
CA THR A 190 -1.04 -14.97 -6.14
C THR A 190 -2.42 -14.58 -6.67
N LYS A 191 -2.87 -13.35 -6.43
CA LYS A 191 -4.13 -12.83 -6.98
C LYS A 191 -4.16 -12.89 -8.51
N GLU A 192 -3.09 -12.44 -9.15
CA GLU A 192 -2.95 -12.44 -10.61
C GLU A 192 -2.94 -13.87 -11.17
N PHE A 193 -2.18 -14.79 -10.56
CA PHE A 193 -2.10 -16.19 -10.99
C PHE A 193 -3.41 -16.95 -10.77
N VAL A 194 -4.05 -16.81 -9.60
CA VAL A 194 -5.35 -17.42 -9.31
C VAL A 194 -6.40 -16.95 -10.32
N ALA A 195 -6.50 -15.64 -10.54
CA ALA A 195 -7.46 -15.09 -11.48
C ALA A 195 -7.19 -15.58 -12.92
N HIS A 196 -5.92 -15.62 -13.34
CA HIS A 196 -5.52 -16.09 -14.67
C HIS A 196 -5.86 -17.55 -14.91
N LEU A 197 -5.55 -18.43 -13.95
CA LEU A 197 -5.88 -19.85 -14.08
C LEU A 197 -7.39 -20.08 -14.06
N LEU A 198 -8.14 -19.47 -13.15
CA LEU A 198 -9.61 -19.62 -13.12
C LEU A 198 -10.26 -19.09 -14.41
N SER A 199 -9.70 -18.04 -15.02
CA SER A 199 -10.15 -17.48 -16.31
C SER A 199 -10.05 -18.46 -17.48
N GLN A 200 -9.32 -19.58 -17.34
CA GLN A 200 -9.27 -20.63 -18.36
C GLN A 200 -10.61 -21.36 -18.53
N LYS A 201 -11.51 -21.28 -17.53
CA LYS A 201 -12.81 -21.97 -17.50
C LYS A 201 -13.96 -21.06 -17.11
N PHE A 202 -13.73 -20.04 -16.28
CA PHE A 202 -14.79 -19.24 -15.66
C PHE A 202 -14.58 -17.74 -15.86
N ILE A 203 -15.66 -16.97 -15.98
CA ILE A 203 -15.59 -15.51 -15.92
C ILE A 203 -15.10 -15.11 -14.52
N THR A 204 -13.90 -14.54 -14.46
CA THR A 204 -13.21 -14.24 -13.21
C THR A 204 -12.83 -12.76 -13.16
N ALA A 205 -13.39 -12.05 -12.18
CA ALA A 205 -13.03 -10.68 -11.87
C ALA A 205 -11.90 -10.65 -10.82
N LYS A 206 -11.17 -9.53 -10.73
CA LYS A 206 -10.16 -9.30 -9.68
C LYS A 206 -10.05 -7.82 -9.33
N THR A 207 -9.45 -7.51 -8.17
CA THR A 207 -8.98 -6.14 -7.90
C THR A 207 -7.79 -5.81 -8.81
N GLU A 208 -7.74 -4.60 -9.35
CA GLU A 208 -6.63 -4.13 -10.22
C GLU A 208 -5.53 -3.48 -9.38
N GLY A 209 -4.27 -3.68 -9.78
CA GLY A 209 -3.11 -3.13 -9.06
C GLY A 209 -2.97 -3.67 -7.63
N SER A 210 -2.42 -2.84 -6.73
CA SER A 210 -2.29 -3.11 -5.29
C SER A 210 -3.40 -2.44 -4.47
N GLU A 211 -4.57 -2.22 -5.06
CA GLU A 211 -5.74 -1.63 -4.39
C GLU A 211 -6.31 -2.62 -3.37
N ASN A 212 -5.87 -2.48 -2.12
CA ASN A 212 -6.13 -3.42 -1.04
C ASN A 212 -6.77 -2.74 0.18
N THR A 213 -7.32 -1.53 -0.03
CA THR A 213 -8.04 -0.72 0.98
C THR A 213 -9.55 -0.89 0.85
N GLU A 214 -10.30 -0.57 1.91
CA GLU A 214 -11.78 -0.63 1.91
C GLU A 214 -12.39 0.12 0.71
N PHE A 215 -11.86 1.30 0.40
CA PHE A 215 -12.36 2.16 -0.66
C PHE A 215 -12.00 1.63 -2.06
N GLY A 216 -10.75 1.17 -2.23
CA GLY A 216 -10.28 0.57 -3.48
C GLY A 216 -11.06 -0.69 -3.83
N ILE A 217 -11.22 -1.60 -2.87
CA ILE A 217 -12.00 -2.83 -3.04
C ILE A 217 -13.46 -2.51 -3.38
N ALA A 218 -14.10 -1.58 -2.69
CA ALA A 218 -15.49 -1.21 -2.96
C ALA A 218 -15.70 -0.68 -4.39
N ARG A 219 -14.81 0.18 -4.88
CA ARG A 219 -14.89 0.70 -6.25
C ARG A 219 -14.57 -0.34 -7.31
N LYS A 220 -13.55 -1.16 -7.10
CA LYS A 220 -13.19 -2.23 -8.05
C LYS A 220 -14.26 -3.31 -8.10
N THR A 221 -14.95 -3.59 -7.00
CA THR A 221 -16.12 -4.47 -6.99
C THR A 221 -17.19 -3.95 -7.95
N GLN A 222 -17.56 -2.67 -7.85
CA GLN A 222 -18.57 -2.07 -8.72
C GLN A 222 -18.15 -2.04 -10.20
N LYS A 223 -16.86 -1.81 -10.48
CA LYS A 223 -16.32 -1.74 -11.84
C LYS A 223 -16.18 -3.11 -12.50
N ASN A 224 -15.68 -4.10 -11.77
CA ASN A 224 -15.16 -5.33 -12.36
C ASN A 224 -16.11 -6.53 -12.19
N VAL A 225 -17.05 -6.47 -11.23
CA VAL A 225 -18.03 -7.55 -11.03
C VAL A 225 -19.29 -7.23 -11.81
N PHE A 226 -19.59 -8.06 -12.80
CA PHE A 226 -20.76 -7.95 -13.67
C PHE A 226 -21.51 -9.28 -13.79
N ASN A 227 -22.65 -9.28 -14.47
CA ASN A 227 -23.48 -10.47 -14.62
C ASN A 227 -22.70 -11.64 -15.25
N GLY A 228 -22.81 -12.83 -14.67
CA GLY A 228 -22.04 -14.01 -15.09
C GLY A 228 -20.64 -14.13 -14.46
N THR A 229 -20.16 -13.13 -13.71
CA THR A 229 -18.92 -13.25 -12.93
C THR A 229 -19.05 -14.39 -11.93
N LYS A 230 -18.24 -15.44 -12.10
CA LYS A 230 -18.27 -16.62 -11.23
C LYS A 230 -17.32 -16.49 -10.06
N PHE A 231 -16.14 -15.92 -10.29
CA PHE A 231 -15.12 -15.70 -9.25
C PHE A 231 -14.75 -14.23 -9.15
N PHE A 232 -14.47 -13.78 -7.93
CA PHE A 232 -13.89 -12.45 -7.68
C PHE A 232 -12.69 -12.56 -6.75
N VAL A 233 -11.50 -12.28 -7.26
CA VAL A 233 -10.23 -12.44 -6.53
C VAL A 233 -9.79 -11.09 -5.95
N VAL A 234 -9.64 -11.03 -4.63
CA VAL A 234 -9.47 -9.79 -3.87
C VAL A 234 -8.18 -9.85 -3.05
N GLU A 235 -7.24 -8.98 -3.36
CA GLU A 235 -6.08 -8.74 -2.49
C GLU A 235 -6.49 -7.89 -1.26
N MET A 236 -6.09 -8.34 -0.07
CA MET A 236 -6.40 -7.70 1.21
C MET A 236 -5.13 -7.31 1.95
N GLY A 237 -4.99 -6.00 2.21
CA GLY A 237 -3.86 -5.40 2.89
C GLY A 237 -4.24 -4.99 4.30
N ALA A 238 -3.28 -5.04 5.23
CA ALA A 238 -3.47 -4.54 6.58
C ALA A 238 -2.13 -4.07 7.16
N TYR A 239 -2.23 -3.09 8.04
CA TYR A 239 -1.15 -2.52 8.84
C TYR A 239 -1.39 -2.70 10.36
N LYS A 240 -2.58 -3.15 10.75
CA LYS A 240 -2.94 -3.47 12.15
C LYS A 240 -4.06 -4.51 12.21
N LYS A 241 -4.23 -5.09 13.40
CA LYS A 241 -5.35 -5.98 13.73
C LYS A 241 -6.70 -5.28 13.50
N GLY A 242 -7.67 -6.03 12.99
CA GLY A 242 -9.03 -5.64 12.64
C GLY A 242 -9.20 -5.09 11.22
N GLU A 243 -8.11 -4.81 10.49
CA GLU A 243 -8.22 -4.28 9.12
C GLU A 243 -8.61 -5.36 8.11
N ILE A 244 -8.06 -6.58 8.20
CA ILE A 244 -8.43 -7.67 7.29
C ILE A 244 -9.90 -8.05 7.48
N ARG A 245 -10.36 -8.15 8.74
CA ARG A 245 -11.77 -8.39 9.04
C ARG A 245 -12.70 -7.36 8.37
N LYS A 246 -12.35 -6.07 8.43
CA LYS A 246 -13.14 -5.01 7.76
C LYS A 246 -13.20 -5.18 6.24
N LEU A 247 -12.13 -5.64 5.61
CA LEU A 247 -12.12 -5.91 4.17
C LEU A 247 -12.97 -7.15 3.86
N ALA A 248 -12.88 -8.20 4.68
CA ALA A 248 -13.71 -9.39 4.56
C ALA A 248 -15.20 -9.06 4.73
N ASP A 249 -15.57 -8.19 5.68
CA ASP A 249 -16.95 -7.73 5.88
C ASP A 249 -17.55 -7.00 4.66
N ILE A 250 -16.72 -6.48 3.77
CA ILE A 250 -17.17 -5.83 2.52
C ILE A 250 -17.51 -6.90 1.48
N VAL A 251 -16.65 -7.91 1.32
CA VAL A 251 -16.70 -8.82 0.17
C VAL A 251 -17.16 -10.25 0.49
N ASN A 252 -17.26 -10.62 1.76
CA ASN A 252 -17.67 -11.93 2.26
C ASN A 252 -16.96 -13.10 1.54
N PRO A 253 -15.63 -13.26 1.71
CA PRO A 253 -14.87 -14.30 1.04
C PRO A 253 -15.37 -15.71 1.41
N SER A 254 -15.49 -16.59 0.43
CA SER A 254 -15.72 -18.03 0.65
C SER A 254 -14.41 -18.82 0.68
N ILE A 255 -13.33 -18.20 0.20
CA ILE A 255 -11.98 -18.78 0.15
C ILE A 255 -11.00 -17.76 0.69
N GLY A 256 -10.13 -18.18 1.59
CA GLY A 256 -9.06 -17.36 2.16
C GLY A 256 -7.70 -17.98 1.88
N ILE A 257 -6.77 -17.21 1.32
CA ILE A 257 -5.39 -17.65 1.06
C ILE A 257 -4.42 -16.80 1.88
N ILE A 258 -3.60 -17.44 2.70
CA ILE A 258 -2.44 -16.81 3.35
C ILE A 258 -1.18 -17.18 2.57
N THR A 259 -0.55 -16.18 1.94
CA THR A 259 0.59 -16.36 1.02
C THR A 259 1.93 -16.50 1.71
N GLY A 260 2.13 -15.80 2.82
CA GLY A 260 3.39 -15.77 3.54
C GLY A 260 3.38 -14.73 4.65
N ILE A 261 4.13 -14.97 5.72
CA ILE A 261 4.24 -14.07 6.86
C ILE A 261 5.73 -13.79 7.11
N GLU A 262 6.03 -12.54 7.40
CA GLU A 262 7.35 -11.99 7.66
C GLU A 262 7.21 -10.77 8.58
N GLU A 263 8.30 -10.44 9.27
CA GLU A 263 8.44 -9.25 10.09
C GLU A 263 8.44 -7.99 9.21
N GLN A 264 7.25 -7.50 8.91
CA GLN A 264 7.05 -6.30 8.11
C GLN A 264 6.12 -5.34 8.82
N HIS A 265 6.45 -4.04 8.78
CA HIS A 265 5.64 -3.00 9.42
C HIS A 265 5.46 -3.21 10.93
N LEU A 266 6.46 -3.77 11.63
CA LEU A 266 6.42 -3.98 13.08
C LEU A 266 6.10 -2.69 13.86
N SER A 267 6.54 -1.53 13.38
CA SER A 267 6.21 -0.24 14.00
C SER A 267 4.72 0.12 13.96
N LEU A 268 3.93 -0.50 13.08
CA LEU A 268 2.47 -0.36 12.99
C LEU A 268 1.74 -1.53 13.64
N PHE A 269 2.25 -2.76 13.48
CA PHE A 269 1.62 -3.96 14.03
C PHE A 269 1.91 -4.21 15.51
N GLY A 270 3.06 -3.77 16.02
CA GLY A 270 3.55 -4.09 17.36
C GLY A 270 4.49 -5.30 17.33
N SER A 271 3.96 -6.49 17.05
CA SER A 271 4.72 -7.75 17.07
C SER A 271 4.47 -8.65 15.86
N LEU A 272 5.33 -9.65 15.66
CA LEU A 272 5.10 -10.71 14.68
C LEU A 272 3.82 -11.52 14.98
N GLN A 273 3.47 -11.69 16.26
CA GLN A 273 2.23 -12.37 16.63
C GLN A 273 1.00 -11.54 16.22
N ASP A 274 1.04 -10.21 16.34
CA ASP A 274 -0.02 -9.33 15.85
C ASP A 274 -0.18 -9.39 14.33
N ILE A 275 0.93 -9.53 13.59
CA ILE A 275 0.90 -9.76 12.15
C ILE A 275 0.18 -11.09 11.86
N LYS A 276 0.59 -12.18 12.51
CA LYS A 276 -0.03 -13.51 12.33
C LYS A 276 -1.53 -13.47 12.61
N ASP A 277 -1.93 -12.90 13.75
CA ASP A 277 -3.33 -12.74 14.13
C ASP A 277 -4.11 -11.90 13.10
N ALA A 278 -3.56 -10.76 12.68
CA ALA A 278 -4.22 -9.89 11.72
C ALA A 278 -4.40 -10.54 10.35
N LYS A 279 -3.44 -11.38 9.89
CA LYS A 279 -3.61 -12.15 8.64
C LYS A 279 -4.62 -13.28 8.81
N TYR A 280 -4.64 -13.93 9.98
CA TYR A 280 -5.55 -15.01 10.30
C TYR A 280 -7.03 -14.58 10.37
N GLU A 281 -7.31 -13.28 10.59
CA GLU A 281 -8.66 -12.71 10.50
C GLU A 281 -9.38 -13.05 9.19
N LEU A 282 -8.66 -13.21 8.08
CA LEU A 282 -9.26 -13.63 6.81
C LEU A 282 -9.91 -15.01 6.94
N ILE A 283 -9.21 -15.95 7.59
CA ILE A 283 -9.68 -17.32 7.79
C ILE A 283 -10.85 -17.33 8.77
N GLU A 284 -10.74 -16.57 9.86
CA GLU A 284 -11.85 -16.41 10.83
C GLU A 284 -13.11 -15.78 10.22
N SER A 285 -12.97 -15.02 9.14
CA SER A 285 -14.09 -14.38 8.44
C SER A 285 -14.74 -15.28 7.39
N LEU A 286 -14.22 -16.50 7.17
CA LEU A 286 -14.81 -17.45 6.23
C LEU A 286 -16.12 -18.02 6.77
N PRO A 287 -17.12 -18.26 5.89
CA PRO A 287 -18.35 -18.94 6.29
C PRO A 287 -18.06 -20.39 6.72
N LYS A 288 -19.07 -21.04 7.30
CA LYS A 288 -19.06 -22.51 7.44
C LYS A 288 -18.78 -23.15 6.07
N GLU A 289 -17.99 -24.21 6.06
CA GLU A 289 -17.54 -24.89 4.82
C GLU A 289 -16.67 -24.02 3.88
N GLY A 290 -16.22 -22.85 4.32
CA GLY A 290 -15.24 -22.04 3.59
C GLY A 290 -13.91 -22.76 3.42
N ILE A 291 -13.14 -22.37 2.39
CA ILE A 291 -11.86 -23.01 2.07
C ILE A 291 -10.70 -22.13 2.54
N ALA A 292 -9.83 -22.65 3.38
CA ALA A 292 -8.65 -21.97 3.91
C ALA A 292 -7.37 -22.57 3.33
N LEU A 293 -6.55 -21.76 2.64
CA LEU A 293 -5.30 -22.19 2.02
C LEU A 293 -4.09 -21.55 2.71
N PHE A 294 -3.08 -22.35 3.04
CA PHE A 294 -1.86 -21.91 3.71
C PHE A 294 -0.60 -22.30 2.94
N ASN A 295 0.35 -21.37 2.84
CA ASN A 295 1.69 -21.64 2.31
C ASN A 295 2.52 -22.44 3.32
N LEU A 296 2.71 -23.73 3.09
CA LEU A 296 3.51 -24.58 3.98
C LEU A 296 5.03 -24.42 3.78
N THR A 297 5.48 -23.65 2.78
CA THR A 297 6.89 -23.28 2.65
C THR A 297 7.32 -22.28 3.73
N ASN A 298 6.39 -21.43 4.20
CA ASN A 298 6.64 -20.46 5.26
C ASN A 298 6.33 -21.06 6.65
N GLU A 299 7.27 -21.00 7.58
CA GLU A 299 7.11 -21.60 8.91
C GLU A 299 5.96 -21.03 9.74
N TYR A 300 5.72 -19.72 9.68
CA TYR A 300 4.63 -19.10 10.43
C TYR A 300 3.26 -19.51 9.87
N CYS A 301 3.17 -19.65 8.55
CA CYS A 301 1.97 -20.16 7.89
C CYS A 301 1.71 -21.63 8.23
N ARG A 302 2.75 -22.46 8.42
CA ARG A 302 2.60 -23.84 8.95
C ARG A 302 1.96 -23.84 10.34
N GLY A 303 2.40 -22.93 11.23
CA GLY A 303 1.78 -22.79 12.55
C GLY A 303 0.31 -22.35 12.49
N LEU A 304 -0.04 -21.45 11.56
CA LEU A 304 -1.44 -21.04 11.35
C LEU A 304 -2.29 -22.15 10.72
N TYR A 305 -1.71 -22.96 9.82
CA TYR A 305 -2.35 -24.15 9.26
C TYR A 305 -2.71 -25.15 10.36
N GLN A 306 -1.77 -25.45 11.26
CA GLN A 306 -2.03 -26.33 12.42
C GLN A 306 -3.12 -25.77 13.33
N LYS A 307 -3.06 -24.47 13.65
CA LYS A 307 -4.10 -23.77 14.43
C LYS A 307 -5.48 -23.93 13.79
N ALA A 308 -5.59 -23.77 12.46
CA ALA A 308 -6.85 -23.94 11.75
C ALA A 308 -7.36 -25.38 11.83
N ARG A 309 -6.49 -26.39 11.69
CA ARG A 309 -6.87 -27.82 11.75
C ARG A 309 -7.37 -28.24 13.12
N GLN A 310 -6.78 -27.67 14.17
CA GLN A 310 -7.15 -27.94 15.57
C GLN A 310 -8.37 -27.16 16.03
N ALA A 311 -8.70 -26.05 15.38
CA ALA A 311 -9.94 -25.35 15.65
C ALA A 311 -11.09 -26.27 15.25
N ASN A 312 -12.03 -26.55 16.17
CA ASN A 312 -13.23 -27.35 15.91
C ASN A 312 -14.20 -26.60 14.96
N ASN A 313 -13.79 -26.47 13.71
CA ASN A 313 -14.46 -25.69 12.67
C ASN A 313 -14.84 -26.58 11.49
N SER A 314 -15.69 -26.05 10.60
CA SER A 314 -16.17 -26.75 9.41
C SER A 314 -15.42 -26.34 8.13
N TRP A 315 -14.30 -25.61 8.24
CA TRP A 315 -13.56 -25.15 7.07
C TRP A 315 -12.84 -26.31 6.38
N LYS A 316 -12.80 -26.27 5.06
CA LYS A 316 -11.89 -27.11 4.28
C LYS A 316 -10.50 -26.48 4.31
N ILE A 317 -9.61 -27.06 5.10
CA ILE A 317 -8.25 -26.54 5.30
C ILE A 317 -7.29 -27.27 4.37
N LEU A 318 -6.56 -26.50 3.57
CA LEU A 318 -5.63 -26.99 2.57
C LEU A 318 -4.25 -26.34 2.72
N GLY A 319 -3.21 -27.10 2.45
CA GLY A 319 -1.82 -26.65 2.45
C GLY A 319 -1.17 -26.82 1.09
N TYR A 320 -0.40 -25.82 0.64
CA TYR A 320 0.43 -25.93 -0.55
C TYR A 320 1.90 -25.73 -0.22
N TYR A 321 2.77 -26.43 -0.95
CA TYR A 321 4.22 -26.32 -0.78
C TYR A 321 4.90 -26.16 -2.13
N ALA A 322 5.93 -25.30 -2.18
CA ALA A 322 6.88 -25.29 -3.28
C ALA A 322 8.29 -25.02 -2.76
N GLY A 323 9.26 -25.87 -3.13
CA GLY A 323 10.63 -25.75 -2.66
C GLY A 323 11.53 -26.92 -3.05
N GLN A 324 12.84 -26.72 -3.01
CA GLN A 324 13.85 -27.76 -3.31
C GLN A 324 14.09 -28.71 -2.13
N LYS A 325 14.09 -28.18 -0.90
CA LYS A 325 14.31 -28.99 0.30
C LYS A 325 13.04 -29.77 0.61
N ARG A 326 13.12 -31.08 0.79
CA ARG A 326 12.01 -31.81 1.41
C ARG A 326 11.95 -31.43 2.88
N ILE A 327 10.89 -30.72 3.25
CA ILE A 327 10.55 -30.49 4.65
C ILE A 327 9.81 -31.74 5.10
N ASN A 328 10.18 -32.30 6.25
CA ASN A 328 9.39 -33.36 6.84
C ASN A 328 8.13 -32.72 7.41
N PHE A 329 7.00 -32.93 6.74
CA PHE A 329 5.73 -32.40 7.19
C PHE A 329 5.05 -33.42 8.09
N ASN A 330 4.55 -32.98 9.24
CA ASN A 330 3.70 -33.82 10.08
C ASN A 330 2.41 -34.24 9.33
N GLU A 331 1.94 -33.42 8.39
CA GLU A 331 0.83 -33.73 7.48
C GLU A 331 1.24 -33.38 6.05
N LYS A 332 0.97 -34.28 5.09
CA LYS A 332 1.33 -34.09 3.67
C LYS A 332 0.58 -32.86 3.09
N PRO A 333 1.25 -31.92 2.40
CA PRO A 333 0.58 -30.86 1.66
C PRO A 333 -0.37 -31.41 0.59
N ASP A 334 -1.48 -30.72 0.31
CA ASP A 334 -2.43 -31.09 -0.75
C ASP A 334 -1.83 -30.94 -2.15
N ILE A 335 -0.85 -30.03 -2.29
CA ILE A 335 -0.06 -29.89 -3.52
C ILE A 335 1.40 -29.61 -3.19
N VAL A 336 2.30 -30.25 -3.93
CA VAL A 336 3.76 -30.05 -3.83
C VAL A 336 4.33 -29.73 -5.21
N LEU A 337 5.04 -28.61 -5.33
CA LEU A 337 5.80 -28.24 -6.53
C LEU A 337 7.30 -28.30 -6.23
N THR A 338 8.01 -29.19 -6.92
CA THR A 338 9.47 -29.37 -6.79
C THR A 338 10.15 -28.84 -8.06
N PRO A 339 10.95 -27.76 -7.97
CA PRO A 339 11.64 -27.24 -9.15
C PRO A 339 12.73 -28.22 -9.62
N GLU A 340 12.75 -28.52 -10.91
CA GLU A 340 13.80 -29.31 -11.55
C GLU A 340 14.88 -28.40 -12.14
N LYS A 341 14.48 -27.30 -12.80
CA LYS A 341 15.38 -26.34 -13.44
C LYS A 341 14.82 -24.94 -13.39
N ILE A 342 15.64 -23.97 -12.96
CA ILE A 342 15.28 -22.54 -12.94
C ILE A 342 16.27 -21.78 -13.81
N SER A 343 15.76 -20.96 -14.72
CA SER A 343 16.57 -20.15 -15.63
C SER A 343 15.94 -18.77 -15.87
N SER A 344 16.64 -17.91 -16.59
CA SER A 344 16.10 -16.62 -17.04
C SER A 344 14.93 -16.75 -18.04
N ALA A 345 14.73 -17.93 -18.63
CA ALA A 345 13.60 -18.22 -19.51
C ALA A 345 12.35 -18.62 -18.70
N GLY A 346 12.52 -19.39 -17.62
CA GLY A 346 11.42 -19.91 -16.82
C GLY A 346 11.86 -21.02 -15.86
N CYS A 347 10.87 -21.69 -15.28
CA CYS A 347 11.02 -22.77 -14.30
C CYS A 347 10.36 -24.04 -14.80
N GLU A 348 11.12 -25.14 -14.89
CA GLU A 348 10.60 -26.50 -15.01
C GLU A 348 10.42 -27.08 -13.61
N PHE A 349 9.30 -27.76 -13.38
CA PHE A 349 8.99 -28.32 -12.08
C PHE A 349 8.11 -29.57 -12.20
N GLU A 350 8.30 -30.47 -11.23
CA GLU A 350 7.39 -31.57 -10.96
C GLU A 350 6.30 -31.11 -9.99
N LEU A 351 5.07 -31.53 -10.25
CA LEU A 351 3.90 -31.26 -9.46
C LEU A 351 3.31 -32.58 -8.99
N GLU A 352 3.12 -32.69 -7.68
CA GLU A 352 2.41 -33.78 -7.01
C GLU A 352 1.10 -33.23 -6.45
N TYR A 353 -0.03 -33.84 -6.84
CA TYR A 353 -1.37 -33.51 -6.34
C TYR A 353 -2.16 -34.81 -6.19
N GLU A 354 -2.67 -35.08 -4.99
CA GLU A 354 -3.28 -36.37 -4.65
C GLU A 354 -2.30 -37.54 -4.96
N ASN A 355 -2.63 -38.39 -5.93
CA ASN A 355 -1.80 -39.51 -6.40
C ASN A 355 -1.28 -39.29 -7.83
N GLU A 356 -1.37 -38.07 -8.37
CA GLU A 356 -0.88 -37.72 -9.69
C GLU A 356 0.42 -36.92 -9.62
N ASN A 357 1.42 -37.36 -10.40
CA ASN A 357 2.63 -36.59 -10.68
C ASN A 357 2.62 -36.10 -12.12
N LYS A 358 2.94 -34.82 -12.32
CA LYS A 358 2.97 -34.16 -13.64
C LYS A 358 4.19 -33.24 -13.74
N ARG A 359 4.67 -33.03 -14.96
CA ARG A 359 5.72 -32.05 -15.24
C ARG A 359 5.17 -30.85 -15.99
N PHE A 360 5.60 -29.67 -15.58
CA PHE A 360 5.19 -28.41 -16.17
C PHE A 360 6.39 -27.48 -16.37
N TYR A 361 6.21 -26.54 -17.30
CA TYR A 361 7.08 -25.39 -17.47
C TYR A 361 6.26 -24.12 -17.22
N ALA A 362 6.81 -23.19 -16.44
CA ALA A 362 6.21 -21.88 -16.20
C ALA A 362 7.20 -20.76 -16.57
N PRO A 363 6.75 -19.65 -17.21
CA PRO A 363 7.59 -18.51 -17.57
C PRO A 363 7.93 -17.61 -16.36
N ILE A 364 8.21 -18.22 -15.19
CA ILE A 364 8.53 -17.56 -13.92
C ILE A 364 10.00 -17.78 -13.56
N LYS A 365 10.66 -16.76 -12.99
CA LYS A 365 12.13 -16.68 -12.89
C LYS A 365 12.65 -16.72 -11.46
N GLY A 366 11.82 -17.14 -10.51
CA GLY A 366 12.16 -17.19 -9.09
C GLY A 366 11.38 -18.26 -8.34
N LEU A 367 12.05 -18.92 -7.39
CA LEU A 367 11.44 -19.98 -6.57
C LEU A 367 10.23 -19.49 -5.78
N HIS A 368 10.29 -18.26 -5.26
CA HIS A 368 9.18 -17.64 -4.53
C HIS A 368 7.93 -17.46 -5.40
N LEU A 369 8.08 -17.35 -6.73
CA LEU A 369 6.94 -17.29 -7.67
C LEU A 369 6.28 -18.66 -7.84
N LEU A 370 7.05 -19.74 -7.70
CA LEU A 370 6.53 -21.10 -7.74
C LEU A 370 5.58 -21.38 -6.57
N GLN A 371 5.84 -20.77 -5.40
CA GLN A 371 4.93 -20.84 -4.24
C GLN A 371 3.58 -20.17 -4.54
N ASN A 372 3.59 -18.97 -5.15
CA ASN A 372 2.36 -18.30 -5.57
C ASN A 372 1.60 -19.13 -6.62
N LEU A 373 2.34 -19.81 -7.51
CA LEU A 373 1.75 -20.69 -8.53
C LEU A 373 1.13 -21.95 -7.93
N ALA A 374 1.76 -22.56 -6.92
CA ALA A 374 1.20 -23.70 -6.20
C ALA A 374 -0.19 -23.39 -5.61
N ALA A 375 -0.34 -22.22 -4.98
CA ALA A 375 -1.64 -21.74 -4.50
C ALA A 375 -2.67 -21.63 -5.63
N ALA A 376 -2.27 -21.03 -6.76
CA ALA A 376 -3.17 -20.84 -7.90
C ALA A 376 -3.62 -22.16 -8.53
N ILE A 377 -2.70 -23.14 -8.68
CA ILE A 377 -3.03 -24.46 -9.22
C ILE A 377 -3.96 -25.21 -8.27
N LEU A 378 -3.69 -25.16 -6.96
CA LEU A 378 -4.54 -25.80 -5.96
C LEU A 378 -5.97 -25.26 -6.04
N VAL A 379 -6.14 -23.93 -6.07
CA VAL A 379 -7.46 -23.31 -6.27
C VAL A 379 -8.10 -23.78 -7.57
N ALA A 380 -7.38 -23.75 -8.69
CA ALA A 380 -7.90 -24.19 -9.98
C ALA A 380 -8.39 -25.64 -9.96
N ARG A 381 -7.66 -26.55 -9.31
CA ARG A 381 -8.04 -27.95 -9.15
C ARG A 381 -9.28 -28.13 -8.27
N GLN A 382 -9.39 -27.38 -7.17
CA GLN A 382 -10.58 -27.40 -6.31
C GLN A 382 -11.88 -27.01 -7.06
N PHE A 383 -11.78 -26.22 -8.14
CA PHE A 383 -12.92 -25.86 -8.99
C PHE A 383 -12.97 -26.63 -10.33
N GLY A 384 -12.27 -27.75 -10.40
CA GLY A 384 -12.38 -28.73 -11.49
C GLY A 384 -11.82 -28.25 -12.82
N LEU A 385 -10.76 -27.44 -12.82
CA LEU A 385 -9.97 -27.20 -14.03
C LEU A 385 -9.13 -28.44 -14.32
N SER A 386 -9.17 -28.94 -15.56
CA SER A 386 -8.36 -30.09 -15.96
C SER A 386 -6.87 -29.72 -16.05
N TRP A 387 -5.99 -30.72 -15.94
CA TRP A 387 -4.55 -30.51 -16.13
C TRP A 387 -4.20 -29.88 -17.48
N LYS A 388 -4.98 -30.15 -18.53
CA LYS A 388 -4.85 -29.50 -19.84
C LYS A 388 -5.13 -27.99 -19.79
N MET A 389 -6.19 -27.59 -19.08
CA MET A 389 -6.50 -26.16 -18.87
C MET A 389 -5.44 -25.47 -18.01
N ILE A 390 -4.99 -26.14 -16.95
CA ILE A 390 -3.93 -25.63 -16.05
C ILE A 390 -2.63 -25.46 -16.83
N LYS A 391 -2.21 -26.45 -17.63
CA LYS A 391 -1.00 -26.35 -18.48
C LYS A 391 -1.04 -25.10 -19.36
N ARG A 392 -2.12 -24.93 -20.13
CA ARG A 392 -2.33 -23.77 -21.00
C ARG A 392 -2.33 -22.45 -20.22
N GLY A 393 -2.93 -22.43 -19.04
CA GLY A 393 -2.93 -21.27 -18.16
C GLY A 393 -1.54 -20.91 -17.66
N ILE A 394 -0.74 -21.91 -17.23
CA ILE A 394 0.64 -21.72 -16.76
C ILE A 394 1.53 -21.15 -17.86
N GLU A 395 1.46 -21.70 -19.07
CA GLU A 395 2.28 -21.29 -20.22
C GLU A 395 2.02 -19.84 -20.66
N THR A 396 0.84 -19.30 -20.33
CA THR A 396 0.40 -17.94 -20.68
C THR A 396 0.45 -16.96 -19.51
N LEU A 397 1.09 -17.33 -18.39
CA LEU A 397 1.22 -16.46 -17.24
C LEU A 397 2.00 -15.19 -17.59
N VAL A 398 1.45 -14.06 -17.15
CA VAL A 398 2.12 -12.76 -17.24
C VAL A 398 2.52 -12.31 -15.84
N MET A 399 3.77 -11.91 -15.70
CA MET A 399 4.29 -11.36 -14.45
C MET A 399 3.68 -9.97 -14.21
N PRO A 400 3.20 -9.68 -12.98
CA PRO A 400 2.80 -8.32 -12.64
C PRO A 400 3.96 -7.34 -12.83
N GLU A 401 3.68 -6.09 -13.20
CA GLU A 401 4.72 -5.07 -13.38
C GLU A 401 5.58 -4.88 -12.12
N GLY A 402 6.88 -4.66 -12.33
CA GLY A 402 7.90 -4.50 -11.29
C GLY A 402 8.11 -5.74 -10.42
N THR A 403 7.76 -6.94 -10.91
CA THR A 403 7.91 -8.22 -10.19
C THR A 403 8.73 -9.19 -11.02
N MET A 404 10.06 -9.12 -10.87
CA MET A 404 11.04 -9.91 -11.62
C MET A 404 10.81 -9.90 -13.15
N ASN A 405 10.34 -8.78 -13.70
CA ASN A 405 10.18 -8.62 -15.14
C ASN A 405 11.57 -8.54 -15.76
N VAL A 406 11.83 -9.28 -16.84
CA VAL A 406 13.17 -9.29 -17.45
C VAL A 406 13.09 -8.72 -18.85
N TYR A 407 13.82 -7.64 -19.06
CA TYR A 407 13.95 -6.96 -20.34
C TYR A 407 15.35 -7.19 -20.88
N ARG A 408 15.45 -7.43 -22.20
CA ARG A 408 16.73 -7.36 -22.91
C ARG A 408 16.81 -6.01 -23.60
N ILE A 409 17.85 -5.25 -23.28
CA ILE A 409 18.13 -3.98 -23.95
C ILE A 409 19.33 -4.14 -24.89
N LYS A 410 19.75 -3.05 -25.56
CA LYS A 410 20.91 -3.06 -26.47
C LYS A 410 22.16 -3.67 -25.81
N ASN A 411 23.02 -4.26 -26.63
CA ASN A 411 24.27 -4.92 -26.22
C ASN A 411 24.08 -6.13 -25.30
N ASN A 412 22.97 -6.85 -25.43
CA ASN A 412 22.66 -8.07 -24.68
C ASN A 412 22.65 -7.88 -23.15
N VAL A 413 22.38 -6.65 -22.68
CA VAL A 413 22.22 -6.36 -21.26
C VAL A 413 20.85 -6.84 -20.80
N LEU A 414 20.85 -7.60 -19.71
CA LEU A 414 19.66 -8.10 -19.06
C LEU A 414 19.26 -7.15 -17.92
N VAL A 415 18.07 -6.57 -17.99
CA VAL A 415 17.49 -5.75 -16.92
C VAL A 415 16.43 -6.58 -16.22
N ILE A 416 16.60 -6.77 -14.91
CA ILE A 416 15.61 -7.40 -14.05
C ILE A 416 14.93 -6.28 -13.25
N ASP A 417 13.67 -6.01 -13.56
CA ASP A 417 12.83 -5.04 -12.86
C ASP A 417 12.06 -5.74 -11.74
N ASP A 418 12.54 -5.53 -10.52
CA ASP A 418 11.87 -5.92 -9.27
C ASP A 418 11.61 -4.67 -8.39
N SER A 419 11.30 -3.55 -9.03
CA SER A 419 11.22 -2.23 -8.39
C SER A 419 9.92 -1.96 -7.60
N ARG A 420 8.97 -2.90 -7.59
CA ARG A 420 7.62 -2.67 -7.05
C ARG A 420 7.61 -2.45 -5.53
N ASN A 421 8.25 -3.33 -4.78
CA ASN A 421 8.36 -3.23 -3.33
C ASN A 421 9.53 -4.07 -2.86
N SER A 422 10.13 -3.70 -1.73
CA SER A 422 11.22 -4.45 -1.13
C SER A 422 11.05 -4.51 0.39
N ASN A 423 11.45 -5.64 0.96
CA ASN A 423 11.62 -5.85 2.39
C ASN A 423 12.98 -6.57 2.58
N PRO A 424 13.54 -6.64 3.80
CA PRO A 424 14.88 -7.22 3.99
C PRO A 424 15.02 -8.67 3.52
N SER A 425 13.93 -9.44 3.45
CA SER A 425 13.94 -10.83 2.99
C SER A 425 13.78 -10.96 1.46
N ALA A 426 13.26 -9.92 0.81
CA ALA A 426 13.04 -9.84 -0.63
C ALA A 426 14.21 -9.21 -1.39
N PHE A 427 15.06 -8.41 -0.71
CA PHE A 427 16.36 -7.96 -1.24
C PHE A 427 17.38 -9.07 -1.09
#